data_AF-A0A6N8WSY4-F1
#
_entry.id   AF-A0A6N8WSY4-F1
#
_cell.length_a   1.000
_cell.length_b   1.000
_cell.length_c   1.000
_cell.angle_alpha   90.00
_cell.angle_beta   90.00
_cell.angle_gamma   90.00
#
_symmetry.space_group_name_H-M   'P 1'
#
loop_
_entity.id
_entity.type
_entity.pdbx_description
1 polymer ?
#
loop_
_entity_poly.entity_id
_entity_poly.type
_entity_poly.pdbx_seq_one_letter_code
_entity_poly.pdbx_strand_id
1 'polypeptide(L)'
;MRQAIRLIPLLLLAWAPAAEAYVGPGVGLGAIALVVGMIGSLGLWFLAILWYPFRRMLHRRRQALKGTADASDAFPATGTQAAQD
;
A
#
# COMPACT_ATOMS: atom_id res chain seq x y z
N MET A 1 33.76 -54.75 16.32
CA MET A 1 33.25 -54.11 17.56
C MET A 1 33.74 -52.67 17.75
N ARG A 2 35.02 -52.34 17.52
CA ARG A 2 35.57 -50.97 17.68
C ARG A 2 34.91 -49.91 16.78
N GLN A 3 34.42 -50.31 15.60
CA GLN A 3 33.74 -49.41 14.66
C GLN A 3 32.32 -49.06 15.12
N ALA A 4 31.61 -50.00 15.76
CA ALA A 4 30.27 -49.75 16.29
C ALA A 4 30.31 -48.64 17.35
N ILE A 5 31.34 -48.63 18.20
CA ILE A 5 31.54 -47.61 19.25
C ILE A 5 31.66 -46.19 18.66
N ARG A 6 32.23 -46.04 17.45
CA ARG A 6 32.36 -44.75 16.77
C ARG A 6 31.05 -44.26 16.16
N LEU A 7 30.12 -45.16 15.87
CA LEU A 7 28.81 -44.85 15.28
C LEU A 7 27.77 -44.48 16.33
N ILE A 8 27.95 -44.90 17.58
CA ILE A 8 27.05 -44.58 18.71
C ILE A 8 26.85 -43.07 18.91
N PRO A 9 27.90 -42.20 18.96
CA PRO A 9 27.69 -40.76 19.13
C PRO A 9 27.01 -40.10 17.91
N LEU A 10 27.29 -40.61 16.70
CA LEU A 10 26.66 -40.13 15.47
C LEU A 10 25.15 -40.46 15.45
N LEU A 11 24.80 -41.65 15.93
CA LEU A 11 23.41 -42.11 16.07
C LEU A 11 22.68 -41.31 17.16
N LEU A 12 23.34 -40.99 18.27
CA LEU A 12 22.79 -40.15 19.34
C LEU A 12 22.51 -38.72 18.87
N LEU A 13 23.39 -38.14 18.04
CA LEU A 13 23.21 -36.80 17.50
C LEU A 13 22.06 -36.74 16.47
N ALA A 14 21.89 -37.79 15.68
CA ALA A 14 20.78 -37.91 14.74
C ALA A 14 19.41 -38.08 15.43
N TRP A 15 19.39 -38.62 16.65
CA TRP A 15 18.18 -38.79 17.45
C TRP A 15 17.86 -37.59 18.35
N ALA A 16 18.71 -36.56 18.37
CA ALA A 16 18.47 -35.39 19.19
C ALA A 16 17.13 -34.74 18.77
N PRO A 17 16.11 -34.69 19.65
CA PRO A 17 14.85 -34.03 19.31
C PRO A 17 15.14 -32.55 19.05
N ALA A 18 14.61 -32.01 17.95
CA ALA A 18 14.69 -30.59 17.68
C ALA A 18 14.11 -29.84 18.88
N ALA A 19 14.91 -29.00 19.52
CA ALA A 19 14.44 -28.13 20.59
C ALA A 19 13.59 -27.02 19.94
N GLU A 20 12.36 -27.36 19.57
CA GLU A 20 11.35 -26.51 18.91
C GLU A 20 11.02 -25.24 19.71
N ALA A 21 11.46 -25.14 20.97
CA ALA A 21 11.31 -23.96 21.81
C ALA A 21 12.29 -22.82 21.45
N TYR A 22 13.37 -23.11 20.70
CA TYR A 22 14.30 -22.10 20.21
C TYR A 22 14.09 -21.88 18.71
N VAL A 23 12.92 -21.34 18.39
CA VAL A 23 12.72 -20.59 17.15
C VAL A 23 13.79 -19.50 17.15
N GLY A 24 14.89 -19.73 16.42
CA GLY A 24 16.06 -18.86 16.46
C GLY A 24 15.68 -17.40 16.19
N PRO A 25 16.47 -16.43 16.66
CA PRO A 25 16.09 -15.01 16.66
C PRO A 25 15.65 -14.50 15.27
N GLY A 26 16.15 -15.10 14.19
CA GLY A 26 15.75 -14.77 12.81
C GLY A 26 14.32 -15.18 12.45
N VAL A 27 13.82 -16.33 12.92
CA VAL A 27 12.45 -16.78 12.60
C VAL A 27 11.42 -15.96 13.39
N GLY A 28 11.73 -15.60 14.64
CA GLY A 28 10.90 -14.67 15.41
C GLY A 28 10.82 -13.28 14.76
N LEU A 29 11.96 -12.76 14.28
CA LEU A 29 12.00 -11.48 13.56
C LEU A 29 11.17 -11.54 12.26
N GLY A 30 11.25 -12.65 11.53
CA GLY A 30 10.44 -12.90 10.32
C GLY A 30 8.94 -12.90 10.61
N ALA A 31 8.52 -13.56 11.69
CA ALA A 31 7.12 -13.58 12.11
C ALA A 31 6.61 -12.17 12.44
N ILE A 32 7.39 -11.37 13.18
CA ILE A 32 7.04 -9.98 13.52
C ILE A 32 6.93 -9.14 12.25
N ALA A 33 7.91 -9.24 11.34
CA ALA A 33 7.90 -8.52 10.08
C ALA A 33 6.66 -8.86 9.23
N LEU A 34 6.25 -10.13 9.20
CA LEU A 34 5.06 -10.58 8.48
C LEU A 34 3.79 -9.95 9.05
N VAL A 35 3.64 -9.96 10.38
CA VAL A 35 2.47 -9.38 11.07
C VAL A 35 2.40 -7.87 10.84
N VAL A 36 3.51 -7.17 11.03
CA VAL A 36 3.58 -5.71 10.81
C VAL A 36 3.31 -5.38 9.35
N GLY A 37 3.92 -6.13 8.42
CA GLY A 37 3.70 -5.96 6.98
C GLY A 37 2.25 -6.22 6.56
N MET A 38 1.62 -7.26 7.12
CA MET A 38 0.21 -7.58 6.82
C MET A 38 -0.73 -6.47 7.29
N ILE A 39 -0.55 -5.99 8.53
CA ILE A 39 -1.35 -4.89 9.08
C ILE A 39 -1.12 -3.60 8.29
N GLY A 40 0.13 -3.30 7.96
CA GLY A 40 0.49 -2.15 7.12
C GLY A 40 -0.15 -2.23 5.73
N SER A 41 -0.13 -3.40 5.10
CA SER A 41 -0.75 -3.64 3.79
C SER A 41 -2.26 -3.45 3.84
N LEU A 42 -2.93 -3.95 4.89
CA LEU A 42 -4.36 -3.70 5.11
C LEU A 42 -4.64 -2.20 5.23
N GLY A 43 -3.88 -1.48 6.06
CA GLY A 43 -4.02 -0.03 6.22
C GLY A 43 -3.84 0.72 4.89
N LEU A 44 -2.82 0.38 4.11
CA LEU A 44 -2.58 0.95 2.79
C LEU A 44 -3.70 0.63 1.81
N TRP A 45 -4.25 -0.58 1.84
CA TRP A 45 -5.36 -0.99 0.98
C TRP A 45 -6.61 -0.14 1.23
N PHE A 46 -6.98 0.10 2.49
CA PHE A 46 -8.06 1.03 2.84
C PHE A 46 -7.76 2.46 2.38
N LEU A 47 -6.54 2.95 2.62
CA LEU A 47 -6.14 4.29 2.22
C LEU A 47 -6.16 4.48 0.70
N ALA A 48 -5.75 3.47 -0.06
CA ALA A 48 -5.76 3.48 -1.53
C ALA A 48 -7.19 3.54 -2.08
N ILE A 49 -8.11 2.76 -1.51
CA ILE A 49 -9.53 2.80 -1.85
C ILE A 49 -10.12 4.17 -1.52
N LEU A 50 -9.80 4.74 -0.35
CA LEU A 50 -10.36 6.02 0.10
C LEU A 50 -9.74 7.24 -0.60
N TRP A 51 -8.48 7.15 -1.04
CA TRP A 51 -7.80 8.21 -1.76
C TRP A 51 -8.37 8.42 -3.16
N TYR A 52 -8.78 7.34 -3.84
CA TYR A 52 -9.34 7.42 -5.19
C TYR A 52 -10.55 8.38 -5.33
N PRO A 53 -11.62 8.29 -4.51
CA PRO A 53 -12.74 9.22 -4.58
C PRO A 53 -12.35 10.65 -4.17
N PHE A 54 -11.45 10.80 -3.19
CA PHE A 54 -11.00 12.10 -2.73
C PHE A 54 -10.24 12.85 -3.83
N ARG A 55 -9.32 12.16 -4.50
CA ARG A 55 -8.56 12.70 -5.63
C ARG A 55 -9.48 13.01 -6.82
N ARG A 56 -10.53 12.21 -7.05
CA ARG A 56 -11.53 12.44 -8.10
C ARG A 56 -12.28 13.75 -7.89
N MET A 57 -12.73 14.04 -6.67
CA MET A 57 -13.49 15.27 -6.37
C MET A 57 -12.63 16.54 -6.51
N LEU A 58 -11.35 16.47 -6.16
CA LEU A 58 -10.45 17.62 -6.28
C LEU A 58 -10.25 18.07 -7.74
N HIS A 59 -10.26 17.13 -8.70
CA HIS A 59 -10.14 17.46 -10.12
C HIS A 59 -11.41 18.10 -10.69
N ARG A 60 -12.60 17.69 -10.22
CA ARG A 60 -13.88 18.29 -10.68
C ARG A 60 -14.01 19.76 -10.26
N ARG A 61 -13.51 20.11 -9.07
CA ARG A 61 -13.51 21.51 -8.59
C ARG A 61 -12.63 22.43 -9.44
N ARG A 62 -11.48 21.94 -9.90
CA ARG A 62 -10.56 22.72 -10.75
C ARG A 62 -11.12 23.00 -12.15
N GLN A 63 -11.94 22.09 -12.68
CA GLN A 63 -12.58 22.28 -13.98
C GLN A 63 -13.76 23.26 -13.91
N ALA A 64 -14.55 23.21 -12.83
CA ALA A 64 -15.66 24.14 -12.61
C ALA A 64 -15.20 25.62 -12.54
N LEU A 65 -14.04 25.87 -11.93
CA LEU A 65 -13.48 27.23 -11.81
C LEU A 65 -12.97 27.80 -13.14
N LYS A 66 -12.51 26.96 -14.08
CA LYS A 66 -12.10 27.42 -15.42
C LYS A 66 -13.28 27.82 -16.30
N GLY A 67 -14.41 27.10 -16.18
CA GLY A 67 -15.61 27.39 -16.99
C GLY A 67 -16.26 28.72 -16.68
N THR A 68 -16.08 29.27 -15.47
CA THR A 68 -16.64 30.58 -15.10
C THR A 68 -15.73 31.74 -15.52
N ALA A 69 -14.42 31.52 -15.64
CA ALA A 69 -13.48 32.53 -16.11
C ALA A 69 -13.63 32.77 -17.64
N ASP A 70 -13.78 31.71 -18.44
CA ASP A 70 -14.08 31.86 -19.88
C ASP A 70 -15.45 32.53 -20.13
N ALA A 71 -16.43 32.30 -19.24
CA ALA A 71 -17.77 32.89 -19.37
C ALA A 71 -17.82 34.38 -19.01
N SER A 72 -16.94 34.86 -18.11
CA SER A 72 -16.82 36.28 -17.79
C SER A 72 -16.05 37.08 -18.84
N ASP A 73 -15.15 36.41 -19.59
CA ASP A 73 -14.40 37.03 -20.69
C ASP A 73 -15.21 37.04 -22.01
N ALA A 74 -16.24 36.20 -22.11
CA ALA A 74 -17.24 36.24 -23.17
C ALA A 74 -18.30 37.34 -22.91
N PHE A 75 -17.87 38.59 -22.80
CA PHE A 75 -18.77 39.73 -22.76
C PHE A 75 -19.45 39.90 -24.14
N PRO A 76 -20.78 39.79 -24.27
CA PRO A 76 -21.45 40.05 -25.53
C PRO A 76 -21.37 41.54 -25.86
N ALA A 77 -20.54 41.91 -26.83
CA ALA A 77 -20.53 43.24 -27.44
C ALA A 77 -21.77 43.50 -28.31
N THR A 78 -22.95 43.04 -27.89
CA THR A 78 -24.19 43.10 -28.68
C THR A 78 -25.23 43.91 -27.92
N GLY A 79 -25.09 45.23 -28.02
CA GLY A 79 -26.02 46.14 -27.37
C GLY A 79 -25.96 47.58 -27.87
N THR A 80 -25.74 47.84 -29.18
CA THR A 80 -25.91 49.22 -29.72
C THR A 80 -26.20 49.36 -31.23
N GLN A 81 -26.45 48.30 -32.02
CA GLN A 81 -26.63 48.46 -33.49
C GLN A 81 -28.03 48.08 -34.02
N ALA A 82 -29.11 48.46 -33.32
CA ALA A 82 -30.49 48.22 -33.77
C ALA A 82 -31.34 49.50 -33.81
N ALA A 83 -30.77 50.65 -34.21
CA ALA A 83 -31.50 51.93 -34.24
C ALA A 83 -31.09 52.90 -35.36
N GLN A 84 -30.43 52.46 -36.43
CA GLN A 84 -30.24 53.25 -37.64
C GLN A 84 -30.38 52.35 -38.86
N ASP A 85 -31.56 52.39 -39.48
CA ASP A 85 -31.81 52.42 -40.93
C ASP A 85 -33.31 52.51 -41.21
#